data_AF-A0A9P1HDD9-F1
#
_entry.id   AF-A0A9P1HDD9-F1
#
_cell.length_a   1.000
_cell.length_b   1.000
_cell.length_c   1.000
_cell.angle_alpha   90.00
_cell.angle_beta   90.00
_cell.angle_gamma   90.00
#
_symmetry.space_group_name_H-M   'P 1'
#
loop_
_entity.id
_entity.type
_entity.pdbx_description
1 polymer ?
#
loop_
_entity_poly.entity_id
_entity_poly.type
_entity_poly.pdbx_seq_one_letter_code
_entity_poly.pdbx_strand_id
1 'polypeptide(L)'
;MKAGKYDGEKNPFYGKTHSDEFKSKMKEFQSSREDHPFSISGENAINSGRVHSEDTKVLMSLGRLGEKNPGYGHTYATPPIKVSVLSPDGVLIEEYDSLRKAAIGLKSSVQTIKKHASNQSVFDGKYRFKIEDKSS
;
A
#
# COMPACT_ATOMS: atom_id res chain seq x y z
N MET A 1 16.25 -15.41 0.23
CA MET A 1 14.91 -16.01 -0.02
C MET A 1 15.00 -17.48 0.34
N LYS A 2 14.08 -18.02 1.15
CA LYS A 2 14.14 -19.42 1.58
C LYS A 2 13.34 -20.26 0.59
N ALA A 3 14.03 -21.17 -0.10
CA ALA A 3 13.44 -22.21 -0.95
C ALA A 3 12.38 -22.98 -0.16
N GLY A 4 11.14 -23.00 -0.65
CA GLY A 4 10.04 -23.73 -0.02
C GLY A 4 10.22 -25.25 -0.17
N LYS A 5 9.56 -26.07 0.66
CA LYS A 5 9.71 -27.54 0.59
C LYS A 5 9.39 -28.14 -0.80
N TYR A 6 8.56 -27.45 -1.59
CA TYR A 6 8.07 -27.89 -2.89
C TYR A 6 8.32 -26.85 -3.98
N ASP A 7 9.52 -26.27 -4.00
CA ASP A 7 9.93 -25.33 -5.03
C ASP A 7 10.72 -26.01 -6.18
N GLY A 8 10.57 -25.47 -7.39
CA GLY A 8 11.21 -26.01 -8.59
C GLY A 8 10.97 -27.50 -8.78
N GLU A 9 12.04 -28.25 -9.03
CA GLU A 9 12.04 -29.70 -9.25
C GLU A 9 11.57 -30.52 -8.04
N LYS A 10 11.54 -29.93 -6.84
CA LYS A 10 11.04 -30.62 -5.63
C LYS A 10 9.51 -30.69 -5.56
N ASN A 11 8.81 -29.94 -6.43
CA ASN A 11 7.36 -30.02 -6.52
C ASN A 11 6.94 -31.38 -7.13
N PRO A 12 6.07 -32.19 -6.49
CA PRO A 12 5.56 -33.44 -7.04
C PRO A 12 4.85 -33.32 -8.41
N PHE A 13 4.48 -32.10 -8.78
CA PHE A 13 3.85 -31.76 -10.05
C PHE A 13 4.79 -31.07 -11.05
N TYR A 14 6.09 -30.94 -10.75
CA TYR A 14 7.05 -30.35 -11.67
C TYR A 14 7.10 -31.15 -12.99
N GLY A 15 7.01 -30.46 -14.11
CA GLY A 15 6.97 -31.06 -15.46
C GLY A 15 5.67 -31.78 -15.83
N LYS A 16 4.66 -31.85 -14.96
CA LYS A 16 3.35 -32.45 -15.28
C LYS A 16 2.42 -31.39 -15.87
N THR A 17 1.80 -31.70 -17.00
CA THR A 17 0.76 -30.87 -17.62
C THR A 17 -0.61 -31.53 -17.46
N HIS A 18 -1.62 -30.72 -17.13
CA HIS A 18 -3.01 -31.17 -17.20
C HIS A 18 -3.43 -31.32 -18.67
N SER A 19 -4.22 -32.35 -18.97
CA SER A 19 -4.87 -32.48 -20.27
C SER A 19 -5.87 -31.33 -20.50
N ASP A 20 -6.12 -31.00 -21.77
CA ASP A 20 -7.04 -29.91 -22.11
C ASP A 20 -8.48 -30.22 -21.70
N GLU A 21 -8.86 -31.50 -21.69
CA GLU A 21 -10.13 -31.97 -21.14
C GLU A 21 -10.25 -31.67 -19.63
N PHE A 22 -9.18 -31.91 -18.87
CA PHE A 22 -9.16 -31.64 -17.44
C PHE A 22 -9.21 -30.14 -17.15
N LYS A 23 -8.45 -29.33 -17.90
CA LYS A 23 -8.52 -27.86 -17.80
C LYS A 23 -9.92 -27.35 -18.10
N SER A 24 -10.59 -27.93 -19.10
CA SER A 24 -11.95 -27.55 -19.49
C SER A 24 -12.97 -27.86 -18.38
N LYS A 25 -12.90 -29.06 -17.78
CA LYS A 25 -13.73 -29.41 -16.60
C LYS A 25 -13.48 -28.48 -15.42
N MET A 26 -12.22 -28.14 -15.15
CA MET A 26 -11.88 -27.24 -14.04
C MET A 26 -12.37 -25.80 -14.28
N LYS A 27 -12.34 -25.34 -15.53
CA LYS A 27 -12.94 -24.06 -15.94
C LYS A 27 -14.46 -24.07 -15.75
N GLU A 28 -15.12 -25.15 -16.14
CA GLU A 28 -16.57 -25.35 -15.96
C GLU A 28 -16.98 -25.30 -14.47
N PHE A 29 -16.22 -25.99 -13.60
CA PHE A 29 -16.39 -25.93 -12.15
C PHE A 29 -16.14 -24.54 -11.54
N GLN A 30 -15.25 -23.74 -12.14
CA GLN A 30 -15.02 -22.36 -11.69
C GLN A 30 -16.12 -21.41 -12.16
N SER A 31 -16.63 -21.58 -13.39
CA SER A 31 -17.74 -20.77 -13.89
C SER A 31 -19.05 -21.08 -13.17
N SER A 32 -19.26 -22.32 -12.72
CA SER A 32 -20.43 -22.67 -11.90
C SER A 32 -20.32 -22.20 -10.44
N ARG A 33 -19.25 -21.49 -10.05
CA ARG A 33 -19.21 -20.83 -8.75
C ARG A 33 -20.25 -19.73 -8.64
N GLU A 34 -20.70 -19.09 -9.73
CA GLU A 34 -21.82 -18.13 -9.65
C GLU A 34 -23.11 -18.80 -9.14
N ASP A 35 -23.33 -20.08 -9.51
CA ASP A 35 -24.49 -20.89 -9.12
C ASP A 35 -24.20 -21.87 -7.95
N HIS A 36 -23.03 -21.77 -7.31
CA HIS A 36 -22.73 -22.63 -6.17
C HIS A 36 -23.63 -22.20 -5.00
N PRO A 37 -24.32 -23.12 -4.31
CA PRO A 37 -25.32 -22.79 -3.28
C PRO A 37 -24.78 -22.00 -2.07
N PHE A 38 -23.46 -21.81 -1.99
CA PHE A 38 -22.76 -21.04 -0.97
C PHE A 38 -21.94 -19.86 -1.52
N SER A 39 -22.11 -19.49 -2.79
CA SER A 39 -21.47 -18.30 -3.34
C SER A 39 -22.18 -17.05 -2.87
N ILE A 40 -21.72 -16.58 -1.72
CA ILE A 40 -22.21 -15.39 -1.02
C ILE A 40 -21.38 -14.20 -1.54
N SER A 41 -21.80 -13.64 -2.67
CA SER A 41 -21.17 -12.45 -3.28
C SER A 41 -22.24 -11.39 -3.63
N GLY A 42 -21.81 -10.15 -3.82
CA GLY A 42 -22.70 -9.05 -4.21
C GLY A 42 -23.88 -8.86 -3.26
N GLU A 43 -25.08 -8.77 -3.82
CA GLU A 43 -26.33 -8.60 -3.06
C GLU A 43 -26.75 -9.83 -2.26
N ASN A 44 -26.33 -11.02 -2.71
CA ASN A 44 -26.56 -12.28 -1.99
C ASN A 44 -25.66 -12.42 -0.75
N ALA A 45 -24.77 -11.45 -0.51
CA ALA A 45 -23.96 -11.44 0.70
C ALA A 45 -24.84 -11.29 1.95
N ILE A 46 -24.61 -12.12 2.99
CA ILE A 46 -25.36 -12.06 4.28
C ILE A 46 -25.35 -10.65 4.88
N ASN A 47 -24.30 -9.89 4.61
CA ASN A 47 -24.10 -8.53 5.10
C ASN A 47 -24.32 -7.44 4.04
N SER A 48 -24.82 -7.78 2.85
CA SER A 48 -25.20 -6.77 1.85
C SER A 48 -26.26 -5.83 2.43
N GLY A 49 -26.10 -4.52 2.18
CA GLY A 49 -27.01 -3.48 2.66
C GLY A 49 -26.97 -3.19 4.17
N ARG A 50 -26.18 -3.93 4.97
CA ARG A 50 -26.02 -3.64 6.40
C ARG A 50 -24.98 -2.56 6.63
N VAL A 51 -25.29 -1.63 7.53
CA VAL A 51 -24.35 -0.58 7.97
C VAL A 51 -23.85 -0.94 9.38
N HIS A 52 -22.54 -0.88 9.60
CA HIS A 52 -21.97 -1.08 10.93
C HIS A 52 -22.42 0.03 11.90
N SER A 53 -22.73 -0.36 13.13
CA SER A 53 -22.95 0.60 14.23
C SER A 53 -21.68 1.41 14.50
N GLU A 54 -21.85 2.57 15.14
CA GLU A 54 -20.71 3.45 15.44
C GLU A 54 -19.70 2.78 16.38
N ASP A 55 -20.19 2.07 17.39
CA ASP A 55 -19.36 1.29 18.31
C ASP A 55 -18.53 0.23 17.58
N THR A 56 -19.14 -0.47 16.59
CA THR A 56 -18.42 -1.45 15.77
C THR A 56 -17.33 -0.80 14.91
N LYS A 57 -17.59 0.37 14.34
CA LYS A 57 -16.57 1.11 13.57
C LYS A 57 -15.39 1.52 14.45
N VAL A 58 -15.66 1.96 15.67
CA VAL A 58 -14.62 2.30 16.66
C VAL A 58 -13.77 1.07 16.97
N LEU A 59 -14.38 -0.08 17.27
CA LEU A 59 -13.65 -1.33 17.54
C LEU A 59 -12.78 -1.78 16.36
N MET A 60 -13.31 -1.70 15.13
CA MET A 60 -12.54 -1.98 13.92
C MET A 60 -11.36 -1.02 13.74
N SER A 61 -11.57 0.28 14.01
CA SER A 61 -10.51 1.29 13.97
C SER A 61 -9.40 0.99 14.98
N LEU A 62 -9.77 0.66 16.22
CA LEU A 62 -8.83 0.28 17.27
C LEU A 62 -8.01 -0.97 16.88
N GLY A 63 -8.62 -1.96 16.23
CA GLY A 63 -7.91 -3.15 15.73
C GLY A 63 -6.91 -2.86 14.61
N ARG A 64 -7.07 -1.77 13.87
CA ARG A 64 -6.14 -1.32 12.82
C ARG A 64 -4.98 -0.47 13.35
N LEU A 65 -5.05 -0.03 14.60
CA LEU A 65 -4.05 0.80 15.26
C LEU A 65 -3.15 -0.03 16.16
N GLY A 66 -1.90 0.42 16.31
CA GLY A 66 -0.94 -0.19 17.22
C GLY A 66 -0.57 -1.63 16.88
N GLU A 67 0.02 -2.32 17.85
CA GLU A 67 0.60 -3.67 17.72
C GLU A 67 -0.39 -4.76 17.33
N LYS A 68 -1.70 -4.51 17.44
CA LYS A 68 -2.74 -5.48 17.05
C LYS A 68 -2.91 -5.60 15.55
N ASN A 69 -2.48 -4.60 14.78
CA ASN A 69 -2.48 -4.68 13.33
C ASN A 69 -1.33 -5.59 12.88
N PRO A 70 -1.59 -6.66 12.10
CA PRO A 70 -0.53 -7.52 11.56
C PRO A 70 0.53 -6.76 10.76
N GLY A 71 0.17 -5.61 10.19
CA GLY A 71 1.06 -4.67 9.50
C GLY A 71 1.84 -3.71 10.40
N TYR A 72 1.61 -3.72 11.72
CA TYR A 72 2.29 -2.84 12.65
C TYR A 72 3.75 -3.25 12.80
N GLY A 73 4.66 -2.28 12.72
CA GLY A 73 6.09 -2.54 12.72
C GLY A 73 6.63 -3.12 11.40
N HIS A 74 5.77 -3.51 10.44
CA HIS A 74 6.21 -3.78 9.08
C HIS A 74 6.55 -2.46 8.38
N THR A 75 7.79 -2.01 8.56
CA THR A 75 8.41 -1.05 7.67
C THR A 75 8.74 -1.78 6.38
N TYR A 76 7.91 -1.62 5.35
CA TYR A 76 8.44 -1.75 3.99
C TYR A 76 9.66 -0.83 3.96
N ALA A 77 10.82 -1.34 3.55
CA ALA A 77 12.06 -0.59 3.47
C ALA A 77 11.95 0.48 2.38
N THR A 78 11.07 1.46 2.57
CA THR A 78 11.11 2.71 1.85
C THR A 78 12.34 3.42 2.37
N PRO A 79 13.31 3.74 1.51
CA PRO A 79 14.51 4.44 1.95
C PRO A 79 14.10 5.72 2.68
N PRO A 80 14.81 6.10 3.75
CA PRO A 80 14.49 7.34 4.46
C PRO A 80 14.62 8.51 3.47
N ILE A 81 13.48 9.17 3.23
CA ILE A 81 13.38 10.33 2.34
C ILE A 81 13.67 11.57 3.16
N LYS A 82 14.82 12.20 2.93
CA LYS A 82 15.14 13.49 3.56
C LYS A 82 14.61 14.64 2.71
N VAL A 83 14.05 15.64 3.37
CA VAL A 83 13.52 16.85 2.71
C VAL A 83 14.25 18.05 3.25
N SER A 84 15.02 18.71 2.39
CA SER A 84 15.68 19.98 2.68
C SER A 84 14.81 21.14 2.23
N VAL A 85 14.50 22.04 3.15
CA VAL A 85 13.78 23.30 2.89
C VAL A 85 14.82 24.40 2.76
N LEU A 86 14.83 25.05 1.59
CA LEU A 86 15.80 26.07 1.19
C LEU A 86 15.09 27.42 1.03
N SER A 87 15.82 28.52 1.24
CA SER A 87 15.37 29.86 0.84
C SER A 87 15.33 29.99 -0.69
N PRO A 88 14.74 31.06 -1.26
CA PRO A 88 14.77 31.30 -2.70
C PRO A 88 16.20 31.44 -3.23
N ASP A 89 17.11 31.93 -2.38
CA ASP A 89 18.54 32.10 -2.65
C ASP A 89 19.35 30.81 -2.49
N GLY A 90 18.71 29.71 -2.09
CA GLY A 90 19.35 28.39 -1.96
C GLY A 90 20.02 28.13 -0.62
N VAL A 91 19.76 28.94 0.40
CA VAL A 91 20.29 28.72 1.76
C VAL A 91 19.43 27.69 2.48
N LEU A 92 20.04 26.66 3.09
CA LEU A 92 19.32 25.66 3.88
C LEU A 92 18.71 26.31 5.12
N ILE A 93 17.39 26.19 5.27
CA ILE A 93 16.63 26.69 6.41
C ILE A 93 16.40 25.56 7.40
N GLU A 94 15.86 24.43 6.91
CA GLU A 94 15.45 23.33 7.77
C GLU A 94 15.50 22.00 7.03
N GLU A 95 15.72 20.91 7.75
CA GLU A 95 15.74 19.55 7.21
C GLU A 95 14.74 18.67 7.96
N TYR A 96 14.01 17.85 7.21
CA TYR A 96 13.00 16.94 7.75
C TYR A 96 13.29 15.49 7.35
N ASP A 97 13.09 14.56 8.28
CA ASP A 97 13.30 13.11 8.05
C ASP A 97 12.24 12.46 7.15
N SER A 98 11.18 13.18 6.79
CA SER A 98 10.15 12.70 5.88
C SER A 98 9.33 13.84 5.29
N LEU A 99 8.75 13.59 4.12
CA LEU A 99 7.78 14.47 3.50
C LEU A 99 6.58 14.79 4.40
N ARG A 100 6.15 13.83 5.23
CA ARG A 100 5.01 14.04 6.12
C ARG A 100 5.33 14.98 7.27
N LYS A 101 6.53 14.87 7.85
CA LYS A 101 7.01 15.83 8.87
C LYS A 101 7.13 17.24 8.28
N ALA A 102 7.70 17.37 7.08
CA ALA A 102 7.79 18.66 6.37
C ALA A 102 6.39 19.26 6.09
N ALA A 103 5.45 18.44 5.64
CA ALA A 103 4.06 18.86 5.41
C ALA A 103 3.40 19.42 6.67
N ILE A 104 3.59 18.76 7.82
CA ILE A 104 3.07 19.21 9.11
C ILE A 104 3.73 20.53 9.54
N GLY A 105 5.07 20.62 9.49
CA GLY A 105 5.80 21.83 9.88
C GLY A 105 5.43 23.06 9.05
N LEU A 106 5.25 22.87 7.73
CA LEU A 106 4.93 23.93 6.79
C LEU A 106 3.42 24.16 6.61
N LYS A 107 2.56 23.43 7.34
CA LYS A 107 1.09 23.46 7.20
C LYS A 107 0.64 23.30 5.74
N SER A 108 1.32 22.44 4.99
CA SER A 108 1.08 22.20 3.56
C SER A 108 0.82 20.72 3.29
N SER A 109 0.39 20.37 2.09
CA SER A 109 0.17 18.97 1.72
C SER A 109 1.47 18.31 1.23
N VAL A 110 1.61 17.01 1.48
CA VAL A 110 2.73 16.20 0.95
C VAL A 110 2.81 16.29 -0.59
N GLN A 111 1.64 16.33 -1.25
CA GLN A 111 1.57 16.45 -2.71
C GLN A 111 2.07 17.81 -3.19
N THR A 112 1.76 18.88 -2.47
CA THR A 112 2.25 20.23 -2.76
C THR A 112 3.77 20.26 -2.67
N ILE A 113 4.35 19.74 -1.59
CA ILE A 113 5.82 19.68 -1.43
C ILE A 113 6.46 18.88 -2.56
N LYS A 114 5.91 17.70 -2.90
CA LYS A 114 6.41 16.89 -4.03
C LYS A 114 6.38 17.65 -5.36
N LYS A 115 5.28 18.34 -5.65
CA LYS A 115 5.09 19.12 -6.88
C LYS A 115 6.10 20.28 -6.97
N HIS A 116 6.33 20.98 -5.88
CA HIS A 116 7.28 22.09 -5.85
C HIS A 116 8.74 21.62 -5.87
N ALA A 117 9.03 20.46 -5.27
CA ALA A 117 10.34 19.82 -5.37
C ALA A 117 10.64 19.35 -6.81
N SER A 118 9.67 18.71 -7.49
CA SER A 118 9.85 18.24 -8.87
C SER A 118 10.01 19.39 -9.86
N ASN A 119 9.26 20.48 -9.66
CA ASN A 119 9.25 21.62 -10.56
C ASN A 119 10.32 22.66 -10.20
N GLN A 120 11.09 22.45 -9.13
CA GLN A 120 12.05 23.41 -8.55
C GLN A 120 11.45 24.81 -8.36
N SER A 121 10.15 24.88 -8.14
CA SER A 121 9.41 26.14 -8.07
C SER A 121 9.30 26.61 -6.63
N VAL A 122 9.30 27.93 -6.46
CA VAL A 122 9.20 28.54 -5.14
C VAL A 122 7.79 28.36 -4.59
N PHE A 123 7.69 27.79 -3.39
CA PHE A 123 6.47 27.65 -2.61
C PHE A 123 6.26 28.90 -1.73
N ASP A 124 5.07 29.50 -1.82
CA ASP A 124 4.69 30.74 -1.11
C ASP A 124 5.66 31.92 -1.30
N GLY A 125 6.44 31.93 -2.40
CA GLY A 125 7.48 32.94 -2.64
C GLY A 125 8.67 32.88 -1.65
N LYS A 126 8.71 31.88 -0.76
CA LYS A 126 9.65 31.83 0.36
C LYS A 126 10.54 30.59 0.38
N TYR A 127 10.07 29.46 -0.15
CA TYR A 127 10.73 28.18 0.06
C TYR A 127 10.96 27.42 -1.23
N ARG A 128 12.09 26.70 -1.31
CA ARG A 128 12.35 25.65 -2.30
C ARG A 128 12.57 24.33 -1.58
N PHE A 129 12.23 23.23 -2.25
CA PHE A 129 12.33 21.90 -1.66
C PHE A 129 13.30 21.04 -2.47
N LYS A 130 14.19 20.33 -1.77
CA LYS A 130 15.02 19.28 -2.34
C LYS A 130 14.72 17.98 -1.60
N ILE A 131 14.38 16.94 -2.35
CA ILE A 131 14.09 15.61 -1.82
C ILE A 131 15.29 14.72 -2.13
N GLU A 132 15.87 14.11 -1.11
CA GLU A 132 16.96 13.14 -1.25
C GLU A 132 16.41 11.75 -0.92
N ASP A 133 16.19 10.97 -1.98
CA ASP A 133 15.88 9.55 -1.86
C ASP A 133 17.22 8.81 -1.72
N LYS A 134 17.48 8.19 -0.56
CA LYS A 134 18.63 7.29 -0.35
C LYS A 134 18.42 5.94 -1.05
N SER A 135 18.17 5.96 -2.35
CA SER A 135 18.12 4.79 -3.21
C SER A 135 19.30 4.84 -4.18
N SER A 136 20.50 4.60 -3.67
CA SER A 136 21.70 4.33 -4.47
C SER A 136 22.55 3.29 -3.75
#